data_AF-A0A6A3FEI5-F1
#
_entry.id   AF-A0A6A3FEI5-F1
#
_cell.length_a   1.000
_cell.length_b   1.000
_cell.length_c   1.000
_cell.angle_alpha   90.00
_cell.angle_beta   90.00
_cell.angle_gamma   90.00
#
_symmetry.space_group_name_H-M   'P 1'
#
loop_
_entity.id
_entity.type
_entity.pdbx_description
1 polymer ?
#
loop_
_entity_poly.entity_id
_entity_poly.type
_entity_poly.pdbx_seq_one_letter_code
_entity_poly.pdbx_strand_id
1 'polypeptide(L)'
;MIGTLFLWMYWPSFNAALVSSDGFQQERAVMTTVLSIAASCASAFAATKVFSHTKKFDMVHVQNATLAGGVAMGTSCNLAIGPAAAITVGLVVGVASVLGFSFVTPGLERVIRMSDTCGILNLHGMPGVVGGLAGAIITFTASDSYYGDSLTDVYSARAYRSANEQGGYQLLAIATSVGIGAVSGFFVGYFLKSSRFRQQKFKYEDEEWFHVPEEESHV
;
A
#
# COMPACT_ATOMS: atom_id res chain seq x y z
N MET A 1 -17.39 -2.85 2.64
CA MET A 1 -17.07 -1.82 3.67
C MET A 1 -16.51 -2.37 4.96
N ILE A 2 -17.07 -3.44 5.55
CA ILE A 2 -16.61 -3.96 6.85
C ILE A 2 -15.09 -4.20 6.87
N GLY A 3 -14.57 -4.92 5.88
CA GLY A 3 -13.12 -5.16 5.75
C GLY A 3 -12.29 -3.86 5.72
N THR A 4 -12.71 -2.88 4.91
CA THR A 4 -12.04 -1.56 4.84
C THR A 4 -11.98 -0.88 6.21
N LEU A 5 -13.07 -0.90 6.99
CA LEU A 5 -13.09 -0.24 8.30
C LEU A 5 -12.13 -0.89 9.29
N PHE A 6 -12.10 -2.23 9.35
CA PHE A 6 -11.17 -2.95 10.22
C PHE A 6 -9.72 -2.72 9.81
N LEU A 7 -9.42 -2.77 8.51
CA LEU A 7 -8.09 -2.46 7.98
C LEU A 7 -7.70 -1.03 8.34
N TRP A 8 -8.58 -0.05 8.11
CA TRP A 8 -8.32 1.36 8.39
C TRP A 8 -8.04 1.61 9.88
N MET A 9 -8.87 1.07 10.76
CA MET A 9 -8.75 1.27 12.21
C MET A 9 -7.50 0.59 12.80
N TYR A 10 -7.12 -0.58 12.30
CA TYR A 10 -6.00 -1.35 12.84
C TYR A 10 -4.69 -1.20 12.07
N TRP A 11 -4.67 -0.43 10.97
CA TRP A 11 -3.43 -0.13 10.25
C TRP A 11 -2.32 0.48 11.12
N PRO A 12 -2.62 1.43 12.02
CA PRO A 12 -1.60 1.97 12.92
C PRO A 12 -0.93 0.89 13.77
N SER A 13 -1.71 -0.06 14.29
CA SER A 13 -1.19 -1.23 15.00
C SER A 13 -0.36 -2.13 14.08
N PHE A 14 -0.80 -2.36 12.84
CA PHE A 14 -0.06 -3.14 11.86
C PHE A 14 1.34 -2.56 11.58
N ASN A 15 1.43 -1.25 11.34
CA ASN A 15 2.72 -0.59 11.09
C ASN A 15 3.60 -0.51 12.35
N ALA A 16 3.00 -0.37 13.53
CA ALA A 16 3.74 -0.21 14.79
C ALA A 16 4.11 -1.54 15.48
N ALA A 17 3.59 -2.68 15.01
CA ALA A 17 3.68 -3.97 15.71
C ALA A 17 5.12 -4.43 15.99
N LEU A 18 6.05 -4.14 15.08
CA LEU A 18 7.46 -4.54 15.19
C LEU A 18 8.41 -3.36 15.46
N VAL A 19 7.84 -2.18 15.74
CA VAL A 19 8.61 -0.98 16.08
C VAL A 19 8.96 -1.02 17.57
N SER A 20 10.19 -0.66 17.93
CA SER A 20 10.61 -0.60 19.33
C SER A 20 9.71 0.34 20.15
N SER A 21 9.44 -0.02 21.40
CA SER A 21 8.80 0.86 22.39
C SER A 21 9.77 1.91 22.95
N ASP A 22 11.06 1.85 22.60
CA ASP A 22 12.05 2.81 23.05
C ASP A 22 11.89 4.16 22.34
N GLY A 23 12.13 5.26 23.06
CA GLY A 23 12.26 6.58 22.45
C GLY A 23 11.05 7.07 21.65
N PHE A 24 9.83 6.71 22.07
CA PHE A 24 8.56 7.05 21.41
C PHE A 24 8.44 6.58 19.94
N GLN A 25 9.23 5.58 19.53
CA GLN A 25 9.20 5.10 18.14
C GLN A 25 7.84 4.47 17.79
N GLN A 26 7.29 3.65 18.69
CA GLN A 26 6.01 2.98 18.47
C GLN A 26 4.84 3.99 18.38
N GLU A 27 4.80 4.97 19.28
CA GLU A 27 3.80 6.04 19.28
C GLU A 27 3.92 6.90 18.03
N ARG A 28 5.14 7.21 17.60
CA ARG A 28 5.39 7.91 16.34
C ARG A 28 4.89 7.09 15.15
N ALA A 29 5.13 5.79 15.11
CA ALA A 29 4.62 4.90 14.08
C ALA A 29 3.10 4.87 14.01
N VAL A 30 2.43 4.83 15.16
CA VAL A 30 0.97 4.93 15.27
C VAL A 30 0.50 6.29 14.72
N MET A 31 1.07 7.39 15.22
CA MET A 31 0.62 8.75 14.87
C MET A 31 0.85 9.09 13.40
N THR A 32 2.02 8.80 12.85
CA THR A 32 2.31 9.06 11.42
C THR A 32 1.41 8.21 10.51
N THR A 33 1.11 6.96 10.89
CA THR A 33 0.19 6.10 10.16
C THR A 33 -1.24 6.64 10.20
N VAL A 34 -1.75 7.06 11.37
CA VAL A 34 -3.08 7.68 11.52
C VAL A 34 -3.20 8.93 10.65
N LEU A 35 -2.20 9.82 10.70
CA LEU A 35 -2.20 11.06 9.93
C LEU A 35 -2.20 10.79 8.41
N SER A 36 -1.36 9.87 7.95
CA SER A 36 -1.28 9.51 6.54
C SER A 36 -2.55 8.81 6.03
N ILE A 37 -3.09 7.84 6.78
CA ILE A 37 -4.28 7.09 6.34
C ILE A 37 -5.55 7.97 6.40
N ALA A 38 -5.62 8.94 7.33
CA ALA A 38 -6.67 9.95 7.35
C ALA A 38 -6.56 10.92 6.15
N ALA A 39 -5.35 11.37 5.83
CA ALA A 39 -5.09 12.21 4.66
C ALA A 39 -5.39 11.47 3.34
N SER A 40 -5.03 10.19 3.24
CA SER A 40 -5.38 9.32 2.12
C SER A 40 -6.88 9.14 2.00
N CYS A 41 -7.60 9.00 3.11
CA CYS A 41 -9.06 8.94 3.11
C CYS A 41 -9.67 10.23 2.54
N ALA A 42 -9.30 11.40 3.07
CA ALA A 42 -9.83 12.69 2.62
C ALA A 42 -9.54 12.94 1.12
N SER A 43 -8.29 12.71 0.70
CA SER A 43 -7.88 12.87 -0.69
C SER A 43 -8.52 11.84 -1.63
N ALA A 44 -8.73 10.60 -1.20
CA ALA A 44 -9.45 9.61 -1.98
C ALA A 44 -10.92 10.02 -2.22
N PHE A 45 -11.61 10.55 -1.20
CA PHE A 45 -12.97 11.10 -1.37
C PHE A 45 -13.01 12.28 -2.34
N ALA A 46 -12.06 13.21 -2.25
CA ALA A 46 -11.96 14.32 -3.19
C ALA A 46 -11.66 13.81 -4.62
N ALA A 47 -10.66 12.94 -4.76
CA ALA A 47 -10.24 12.39 -6.04
C ALA A 47 -11.33 11.55 -6.69
N THR A 48 -12.07 10.71 -5.94
CA THR A 48 -13.16 9.93 -6.55
C THR A 48 -14.27 10.82 -7.07
N LYS A 49 -14.57 11.96 -6.43
CA LYS A 49 -15.56 12.91 -6.92
C LYS A 49 -15.11 13.55 -8.24
N VAL A 50 -13.81 13.83 -8.37
CA VAL A 50 -13.23 14.51 -9.53
C VAL A 50 -13.00 13.56 -10.70
N PHE A 51 -12.52 12.34 -10.44
CA PHE A 51 -12.01 11.44 -11.48
C PHE A 51 -12.93 10.26 -11.80
N SER A 52 -13.93 9.94 -10.98
CA SER A 52 -14.90 8.91 -11.36
C SER A 52 -15.67 9.34 -12.62
N HIS A 53 -16.01 8.38 -13.46
CA HIS A 53 -16.75 8.63 -14.69
C HIS A 53 -18.09 9.34 -14.42
N THR A 54 -18.75 8.98 -13.31
CA THR A 54 -20.06 9.51 -12.92
C THR A 54 -19.99 10.80 -12.10
N LYS A 55 -18.78 11.26 -11.72
CA LYS A 55 -18.58 12.34 -10.75
C LYS A 55 -19.34 12.10 -9.43
N LYS A 56 -19.55 10.84 -9.06
CA LYS A 56 -20.10 10.39 -7.77
C LYS A 56 -19.01 9.63 -7.01
N PHE A 57 -19.25 9.38 -5.72
CA PHE A 57 -18.35 8.51 -4.97
C PHE A 57 -18.46 7.08 -5.49
N ASP A 58 -17.33 6.52 -5.89
CA ASP A 58 -17.22 5.13 -6.28
C ASP A 58 -16.80 4.31 -5.07
N MET A 59 -17.58 3.28 -4.73
CA MET A 59 -17.30 2.49 -3.54
C MET A 59 -16.04 1.62 -3.67
N VAL A 60 -15.58 1.30 -4.88
CA VAL A 60 -14.28 0.62 -5.07
C VAL A 60 -13.14 1.56 -4.65
N HIS A 61 -13.22 2.83 -5.05
CA HIS A 61 -12.25 3.85 -4.61
C HIS A 61 -12.30 4.03 -3.09
N VAL A 62 -13.49 4.19 -2.52
CA VAL A 62 -13.66 4.40 -1.06
C VAL A 62 -13.19 3.18 -0.27
N GLN A 63 -13.42 1.96 -0.76
CA GLN A 63 -13.03 0.73 -0.06
C GLN A 63 -11.53 0.47 -0.07
N ASN A 64 -10.81 1.00 -1.06
CA ASN A 64 -9.41 0.68 -1.29
C ASN A 64 -8.51 1.90 -1.15
N ALA A 65 -8.71 2.96 -1.94
CA ALA A 65 -7.81 4.13 -1.96
C ALA A 65 -7.74 4.90 -0.63
N THR A 66 -8.76 4.78 0.22
CA THR A 66 -8.74 5.35 1.58
C THR A 66 -7.68 4.72 2.49
N LEU A 67 -7.19 3.52 2.14
CA LEU A 67 -6.20 2.75 2.87
C LEU A 67 -4.75 3.00 2.38
N ALA A 68 -4.57 3.64 1.23
CA ALA A 68 -3.27 3.78 0.57
C ALA A 68 -2.21 4.49 1.44
N GLY A 69 -2.63 5.47 2.26
CA GLY A 69 -1.75 6.16 3.22
C GLY A 69 -1.17 5.22 4.29
N GLY A 70 -1.92 4.20 4.70
CA GLY A 70 -1.44 3.18 5.63
C GLY A 70 -0.33 2.32 5.01
N VAL A 71 -0.51 1.89 3.75
CA VAL A 71 0.50 1.18 2.96
C VAL A 71 1.76 2.02 2.82
N ALA A 72 1.61 3.28 2.38
CA ALA A 72 2.74 4.17 2.11
C ALA A 72 3.56 4.50 3.38
N MET A 73 2.94 4.47 4.55
CA MET A 73 3.65 4.68 5.81
C MET A 73 4.42 3.47 6.33
N GLY A 74 4.29 2.28 5.75
CA GLY A 74 4.90 1.06 6.28
C GLY A 74 6.40 1.22 6.58
N THR A 75 7.20 1.68 5.60
CA THR A 75 8.66 1.81 5.75
C THR A 75 9.09 2.97 6.64
N SER A 76 8.28 4.04 6.71
CA SER A 76 8.69 5.34 7.23
C SER A 76 7.98 5.72 8.53
N CYS A 77 7.13 4.84 9.08
CA CYS A 77 6.24 5.17 10.19
C CYS A 77 7.00 5.56 11.47
N ASN A 78 8.10 4.88 11.78
CA ASN A 78 8.91 5.14 12.98
C ASN A 78 10.03 6.16 12.76
N LEU A 79 10.27 6.59 11.51
CA LEU A 79 11.21 7.67 11.21
C LEU A 79 10.69 8.97 11.84
N ALA A 80 11.58 9.81 12.35
CA ALA A 80 11.29 11.18 12.81
C ALA A 80 10.97 12.11 11.62
N ILE A 81 9.90 11.76 10.90
CA ILE A 81 9.25 12.63 9.95
C ILE A 81 8.26 13.53 10.68
N GLY A 82 8.17 14.78 10.24
CA GLY A 82 7.16 15.69 10.75
C GLY A 82 5.75 15.23 10.38
N PRO A 83 4.72 15.57 11.18
CA PRO A 83 3.31 15.30 10.87
C PRO A 83 2.89 15.74 9.46
N ALA A 84 3.41 16.90 9.01
CA ALA A 84 3.14 17.42 7.67
C ALA A 84 3.59 16.47 6.56
N ALA A 85 4.75 15.82 6.71
CA ALA A 85 5.26 14.87 5.72
C ALA A 85 4.36 13.63 5.61
N ALA A 86 3.91 13.09 6.75
CA ALA A 86 2.98 11.95 6.77
C ALA A 86 1.64 12.29 6.09
N ILE A 87 1.09 13.48 6.38
CA ILE A 87 -0.12 13.98 5.72
C ILE A 87 0.10 14.13 4.21
N THR A 88 1.22 14.73 3.80
CA THR A 88 1.54 14.92 2.37
C THR A 88 1.64 13.59 1.63
N VAL A 89 2.33 12.60 2.19
CA VAL A 89 2.41 11.25 1.61
C VAL A 89 1.01 10.66 1.47
N GLY A 90 0.20 10.73 2.53
CA GLY A 90 -1.18 10.26 2.53
C GLY A 90 -2.04 10.91 1.44
N LEU A 91 -2.00 12.24 1.32
CA LEU A 91 -2.71 12.99 0.27
C LEU A 91 -2.31 12.53 -1.13
N VAL A 92 -0.99 12.39 -1.37
CA VAL A 92 -0.45 11.99 -2.68
C VAL A 92 -0.90 10.58 -3.04
N VAL A 93 -0.75 9.61 -2.14
CA VAL A 93 -1.08 8.21 -2.46
C VAL A 93 -2.59 7.96 -2.50
N GLY A 94 -3.40 8.72 -1.77
CA GLY A 94 -4.86 8.66 -1.88
C GLY A 94 -5.35 9.10 -3.27
N VAL A 95 -4.82 10.21 -3.80
CA VAL A 95 -5.10 10.65 -5.18
C VAL A 95 -4.55 9.64 -6.19
N ALA A 96 -3.28 9.24 -6.04
CA ALA A 96 -2.63 8.33 -6.98
C ALA A 96 -3.33 6.96 -7.06
N SER A 97 -3.83 6.45 -5.93
CA SER A 97 -4.59 5.20 -5.88
C SER A 97 -5.90 5.32 -6.67
N VAL A 98 -6.65 6.41 -6.50
CA VAL A 98 -7.88 6.66 -7.29
C VAL A 98 -7.59 6.79 -8.78
N LEU A 99 -6.53 7.51 -9.16
CA LEU A 99 -6.09 7.57 -10.56
C LEU A 99 -5.69 6.19 -11.09
N GLY A 100 -5.09 5.36 -10.24
CA GLY A 100 -4.78 3.97 -10.53
C GLY A 100 -6.03 3.16 -10.91
N PHE A 101 -7.05 3.21 -10.06
CA PHE A 101 -8.34 2.56 -10.34
C PHE A 101 -9.03 3.14 -11.59
N SER A 102 -8.98 4.45 -11.78
CA SER A 102 -9.70 5.12 -12.87
C SER A 102 -9.04 4.96 -14.24
N PHE A 103 -7.71 4.83 -14.29
CA PHE A 103 -6.96 4.90 -15.55
C PHE A 103 -5.94 3.76 -15.73
N VAL A 104 -5.18 3.43 -14.68
CA VAL A 104 -4.11 2.43 -14.78
C VAL A 104 -4.69 1.02 -14.91
N THR A 105 -5.64 0.65 -14.05
CA THR A 105 -6.27 -0.69 -14.09
C THR A 105 -6.97 -0.96 -15.42
N PRO A 106 -7.86 -0.07 -15.92
CA PRO A 106 -8.47 -0.28 -17.24
C PRO A 106 -7.45 -0.26 -18.38
N GLY A 107 -6.37 0.50 -18.26
CA GLY A 107 -5.28 0.54 -19.23
C GLY A 107 -4.52 -0.78 -19.32
N LEU A 108 -4.12 -1.34 -18.16
CA LEU A 108 -3.41 -2.62 -18.08
C LEU A 108 -4.27 -3.77 -18.59
N GLU A 109 -5.55 -3.78 -18.25
CA GLU A 109 -6.48 -4.80 -18.74
C GLU A 109 -6.64 -4.72 -20.27
N ARG A 110 -6.78 -3.50 -20.83
CA ARG A 110 -6.95 -3.32 -22.28
C ARG A 110 -5.69 -3.66 -23.08
N VAL A 111 -4.52 -3.22 -22.61
CA VAL A 111 -3.28 -3.26 -23.40
C VAL A 111 -2.56 -4.60 -23.25
N ILE A 112 -2.42 -5.09 -22.02
CA ILE A 112 -1.62 -6.30 -21.73
C ILE A 112 -2.46 -7.47 -21.20
N ARG A 113 -3.79 -7.31 -21.13
CA ARG A 113 -4.73 -8.34 -20.63
C ARG A 113 -4.41 -8.78 -19.20
N MET A 114 -3.93 -7.85 -18.38
CA MET A 114 -3.67 -8.09 -16.97
C MET A 114 -4.89 -7.68 -16.17
N SER A 115 -5.66 -8.67 -15.72
CA SER A 115 -6.78 -8.46 -14.80
C SER A 115 -6.27 -8.37 -13.37
N ASP A 116 -6.65 -7.30 -12.67
CA ASP A 116 -6.38 -7.09 -11.25
C ASP A 116 -7.71 -6.90 -10.52
N THR A 117 -8.30 -8.02 -10.07
CA THR A 117 -9.68 -8.08 -9.55
C THR A 117 -9.98 -7.05 -8.46
N CYS A 118 -9.04 -6.84 -7.55
CA CYS A 118 -9.20 -5.89 -6.43
C CYS A 118 -8.42 -4.59 -6.64
N GLY A 119 -7.74 -4.41 -7.77
CA GLY A 119 -6.83 -3.28 -8.00
C GLY A 119 -5.69 -3.22 -6.97
N ILE A 120 -5.11 -4.37 -6.61
CA ILE A 120 -4.04 -4.45 -5.61
C ILE A 120 -2.79 -3.66 -6.04
N LEU A 121 -2.58 -3.45 -7.34
CA LEU A 121 -1.52 -2.55 -7.81
C LEU A 121 -1.77 -1.10 -7.36
N ASN A 122 -3.03 -0.65 -7.32
CA ASN A 122 -3.39 0.72 -6.97
C ASN A 122 -3.36 0.97 -5.47
N LEU A 123 -3.62 -0.05 -4.65
CA LEU A 123 -3.60 0.04 -3.20
C LEU A 123 -2.24 -0.35 -2.61
N HIS A 124 -1.69 -1.49 -3.01
CA HIS A 124 -0.48 -2.04 -2.40
C HIS A 124 0.76 -1.70 -3.21
N GLY A 125 0.76 -1.98 -4.51
CA GLY A 125 1.95 -1.86 -5.35
C GLY A 125 2.47 -0.42 -5.46
N MET A 126 1.68 0.48 -6.05
CA MET A 126 2.09 1.87 -6.25
C MET A 126 2.30 2.62 -4.93
N PRO A 127 1.36 2.59 -3.95
CA PRO A 127 1.59 3.24 -2.66
C PRO A 127 2.77 2.65 -1.87
N GLY A 128 3.03 1.33 -1.98
CA GLY A 128 4.19 0.69 -1.38
C GLY A 128 5.51 1.19 -1.96
N VAL A 129 5.60 1.34 -3.29
CA VAL A 129 6.77 1.94 -3.95
C VAL A 129 6.95 3.40 -3.54
N VAL A 130 5.87 4.19 -3.51
CA VAL A 130 5.92 5.59 -3.04
C VAL A 130 6.40 5.67 -1.58
N GLY A 131 5.89 4.81 -0.71
CA GLY A 131 6.30 4.73 0.69
C GLY A 131 7.76 4.34 0.89
N GLY A 132 8.24 3.37 0.10
CA GLY A 132 9.66 3.00 0.07
C GLY A 132 10.56 4.13 -0.42
N LEU A 133 10.16 4.82 -1.50
CA LEU A 133 10.90 5.97 -2.03
C LEU A 133 10.94 7.12 -1.02
N ALA A 134 9.82 7.41 -0.35
CA ALA A 134 9.79 8.39 0.74
C ALA A 134 10.79 8.00 1.84
N GLY A 135 10.78 6.75 2.29
CA GLY A 135 11.72 6.24 3.29
C GLY A 135 13.18 6.35 2.85
N ALA A 136 13.48 6.04 1.58
CA ALA A 136 14.81 6.20 1.01
C ALA A 136 15.25 7.68 1.02
N ILE A 137 14.40 8.60 0.55
CA ILE A 137 14.66 10.04 0.55
C ILE A 137 14.93 10.55 1.96
N ILE A 138 14.08 10.18 2.92
CA ILE A 138 14.26 10.56 4.33
C ILE A 138 15.60 10.05 4.85
N THR A 139 15.97 8.81 4.50
CA THR A 139 17.24 8.20 4.90
C THR A 139 18.45 8.96 4.32
N PHE A 140 18.38 9.39 3.05
CA PHE A 140 19.42 10.23 2.43
C PHE A 140 19.57 11.58 3.13
N THR A 141 18.45 12.18 3.51
CA THR A 141 18.43 13.52 4.12
C THR A 141 18.56 13.51 5.65
N ALA A 142 18.52 12.33 6.27
CA ALA A 142 18.66 12.18 7.72
C ALA A 142 20.10 12.51 8.11
N SER A 143 20.33 13.78 8.44
CA SER A 143 21.58 14.24 9.02
C SER A 143 21.72 13.67 10.43
N ASP A 144 22.94 13.23 10.76
CA ASP A 144 23.28 12.75 12.10
C ASP A 144 23.02 13.83 13.17
N SER A 145 22.91 15.11 12.76
CA SER A 145 22.56 16.23 13.63
C SER A 145 21.10 16.28 14.09
N TYR A 146 20.15 15.72 13.33
CA TYR A 146 18.70 15.78 13.66
C TYR A 146 18.26 14.58 14.49
N TYR A 147 18.85 13.41 14.23
CA TYR A 147 18.56 12.18 14.97
C TYR A 147 19.58 11.88 16.08
N GLY A 148 20.79 12.42 16.01
CA GLY A 148 21.87 12.07 16.95
C GLY A 148 22.08 10.55 17.03
N ASP A 149 22.31 10.05 18.23
CA ASP A 149 22.52 8.62 18.49
C ASP A 149 21.28 7.75 18.19
N SER A 150 20.08 8.34 18.17
CA SER A 150 18.81 7.62 17.98
C SER A 150 18.57 7.09 16.57
N LEU A 151 19.41 7.49 15.60
CA LEU A 151 19.28 6.98 14.23
C LEU A 151 19.67 5.51 14.13
N THR A 152 20.57 5.04 14.99
CA THR A 152 20.95 3.63 15.07
C THR A 152 19.85 2.77 15.67
N ASP A 153 18.94 3.36 16.46
CA ASP A 153 17.76 2.66 16.99
C ASP A 153 16.73 2.37 15.89
N VAL A 154 16.72 3.17 14.81
CA VAL A 154 15.85 2.95 13.64
C VAL A 154 16.56 2.17 12.55
N TYR A 155 17.83 2.49 12.29
CA TYR A 155 18.69 1.83 11.32
C TYR A 155 19.99 1.39 12.00
N SER A 156 20.02 0.18 12.55
CA SER A 156 21.22 -0.38 13.20
C SER A 156 22.47 -0.33 12.30
N ALA A 157 22.28 -0.48 10.98
CA ALA A 157 23.37 -0.38 10.01
C ALA A 157 23.98 1.03 9.89
N ARG A 158 23.32 2.10 10.37
CA ARG A 158 23.90 3.46 10.44
C ARG A 158 25.04 3.57 11.46
N ALA A 159 25.30 2.55 12.27
CA ALA A 159 26.51 2.46 13.08
C ALA A 159 27.79 2.32 12.23
N TYR A 160 27.67 1.83 10.99
CA TYR A 160 28.82 1.61 10.10
C TYR A 160 28.55 1.99 8.63
N ARG A 161 27.36 2.50 8.30
CA ARG A 161 27.01 3.01 6.96
C ARG A 161 26.71 4.50 7.02
N SER A 162 27.16 5.24 6.01
CA SER A 162 26.73 6.61 5.77
C SER A 162 25.23 6.69 5.41
N ALA A 163 24.67 7.91 5.49
CA ALA A 163 23.31 8.18 5.03
C ALA A 163 23.11 7.81 3.55
N ASN A 164 24.10 8.08 2.71
CA ASN A 164 24.07 7.78 1.28
C ASN A 164 24.08 6.28 1.02
N GLU A 165 24.91 5.52 1.73
CA GLU A 165 24.91 4.06 1.61
C GLU A 165 23.58 3.48 2.07
N GLN A 166 23.08 3.88 3.25
CA GLN A 166 21.82 3.35 3.77
C GLN A 166 20.63 3.72 2.87
N GLY A 167 20.57 4.95 2.36
CA GLY A 167 19.55 5.36 1.38
C GLY A 167 19.65 4.57 0.07
N GLY A 168 20.86 4.30 -0.41
CA GLY A 168 21.10 3.42 -1.56
C GLY A 168 20.62 1.99 -1.33
N TYR A 169 20.84 1.44 -0.13
CA TYR A 169 20.29 0.14 0.26
C TYR A 169 18.76 0.13 0.32
N GLN A 170 18.11 1.22 0.72
CA GLN A 170 16.64 1.33 0.65
C GLN A 170 16.14 1.29 -0.79
N LEU A 171 16.79 2.02 -1.71
CA LEU A 171 16.44 1.96 -3.14
C LEU A 171 16.66 0.56 -3.72
N LEU A 172 17.77 -0.09 -3.37
CA LEU A 172 18.05 -1.46 -3.77
C LEU A 172 16.97 -2.41 -3.24
N ALA A 173 16.56 -2.27 -1.97
CA ALA A 173 15.53 -3.10 -1.35
C ALA A 173 14.19 -3.00 -2.09
N ILE A 174 13.80 -1.80 -2.56
CA ILE A 174 12.60 -1.61 -3.39
C ILE A 174 12.74 -2.38 -4.70
N ALA A 175 13.85 -2.17 -5.43
CA ALA A 175 14.10 -2.82 -6.71
C ALA A 175 14.13 -4.35 -6.58
N THR A 176 14.80 -4.88 -5.56
CA THR A 176 14.85 -6.32 -5.30
C THR A 176 13.49 -6.87 -4.90
N SER A 177 12.70 -6.16 -4.11
CA SER A 177 11.37 -6.61 -3.69
C SER A 177 10.40 -6.69 -4.86
N VAL A 178 10.40 -5.66 -5.73
CA VAL A 178 9.61 -5.65 -6.97
C VAL A 178 10.08 -6.77 -7.91
N GLY A 179 11.39 -6.94 -8.08
CA GLY A 179 11.96 -7.98 -8.92
C GLY A 179 11.60 -9.39 -8.45
N ILE A 180 11.79 -9.68 -7.16
CA ILE A 180 11.44 -10.96 -6.55
C ILE A 180 9.93 -11.21 -6.67
N GLY A 181 9.09 -10.23 -6.34
CA GLY A 181 7.64 -10.34 -6.44
C GLY A 181 7.16 -10.66 -7.86
N ALA A 182 7.68 -9.94 -8.86
CA ALA A 182 7.32 -10.16 -10.27
C ALA A 182 7.79 -11.53 -10.79
N VAL A 183 9.04 -11.90 -10.53
CA VAL A 183 9.63 -13.15 -11.02
C VAL A 183 8.97 -14.36 -10.34
N SER A 184 8.85 -14.33 -9.01
CA SER A 184 8.19 -15.42 -8.27
C SER A 184 6.72 -15.54 -8.64
N GLY A 185 5.99 -14.43 -8.74
CA GLY A 185 4.58 -14.42 -9.15
C GLY A 185 4.37 -15.00 -10.56
N PHE A 186 5.28 -14.70 -11.50
CA PHE A 186 5.25 -15.29 -12.84
C PHE A 186 5.42 -16.82 -12.80
N PHE A 187 6.43 -17.33 -12.09
CA PHE A 187 6.68 -18.76 -12.02
C PHE A 187 5.57 -19.52 -11.27
N VAL A 188 5.07 -18.96 -10.16
CA VAL A 188 3.94 -19.53 -9.43
C VAL A 188 2.68 -19.52 -10.29
N GLY A 189 2.38 -18.42 -10.97
CA GLY A 189 1.24 -18.34 -11.89
C GLY A 189 1.33 -19.34 -13.04
N TYR A 190 2.52 -19.52 -13.63
CA TYR A 190 2.75 -20.52 -14.67
C TYR A 190 2.56 -21.95 -14.14
N PHE A 191 3.04 -22.23 -12.93
CA PHE A 191 2.85 -23.53 -12.28
C PHE A 191 1.37 -23.83 -11.99
N LEU A 192 0.63 -22.84 -11.47
CA LEU A 192 -0.81 -22.95 -11.19
C LEU A 192 -1.66 -23.10 -12.46
N LYS A 193 -1.17 -22.60 -13.60
CA LYS A 193 -1.79 -22.81 -14.92
C LYS A 193 -1.61 -24.24 -15.45
N SER A 194 -0.76 -25.06 -14.85
CA SER A 194 -0.52 -26.43 -15.33
C SER A 194 -1.74 -27.34 -15.16
N SER A 195 -1.80 -28.44 -15.92
CA SER A 195 -2.87 -29.44 -15.86
C SER A 195 -2.98 -30.19 -14.52
N ARG A 196 -2.06 -29.94 -13.58
CA ARG A 196 -2.12 -30.49 -12.22
C ARG A 196 -3.24 -29.86 -11.38
N PHE A 197 -3.70 -28.67 -11.76
CA PHE A 197 -4.72 -27.94 -11.02
C PHE A 197 -5.99 -27.78 -11.87
N ARG A 198 -7.15 -27.92 -11.22
CA ARG A 198 -8.44 -27.58 -11.83
C ARG A 198 -8.45 -26.07 -12.11
N GLN A 199 -8.67 -25.71 -13.37
CA GLN A 199 -8.83 -24.32 -13.77
C GLN A 199 -10.28 -23.88 -13.60
N GLN A 200 -10.48 -22.66 -13.12
CA GLN A 200 -11.80 -22.03 -13.01
C GLN A 200 -12.44 -21.89 -14.39
N LYS A 201 -13.74 -22.19 -14.49
CA LYS A 201 -14.53 -22.06 -15.73
C LYS A 201 -15.38 -20.79 -15.71
N PHE A 202 -15.98 -20.46 -14.57
CA PHE A 202 -16.86 -19.32 -14.40
C PHE A 202 -16.18 -18.28 -13.51
N LYS A 203 -15.88 -17.12 -14.09
CA LYS A 203 -15.23 -16.03 -13.35
C LYS A 203 -16.25 -15.33 -12.47
N TYR A 204 -15.93 -15.17 -11.19
CA TYR A 204 -16.73 -14.43 -10.22
C TYR A 204 -18.10 -15.07 -9.89
N GLU A 205 -18.27 -16.37 -10.15
CA GLU A 205 -19.47 -17.14 -9.82
C GLU A 205 -19.18 -18.13 -8.70
N ASP A 206 -19.94 -18.02 -7.60
CA ASP A 206 -19.75 -18.87 -6.41
C ASP A 206 -20.23 -20.31 -6.64
N GLU A 207 -21.20 -20.53 -7.53
CA GLU A 207 -21.78 -21.85 -7.85
C GLU A 207 -20.76 -22.87 -8.35
N GLU A 208 -19.62 -22.42 -8.91
CA GLU A 208 -18.58 -23.34 -9.36
C GLU A 208 -17.94 -24.11 -8.18
N TRP A 209 -17.96 -23.52 -6.99
CA TRP A 209 -17.25 -23.99 -5.80
C TRP A 209 -18.16 -24.27 -4.61
N PHE A 210 -19.33 -23.66 -4.56
CA PHE A 210 -20.26 -23.73 -3.44
C PHE A 210 -21.65 -24.16 -3.90
N HIS A 211 -22.36 -24.86 -3.02
CA HIS A 211 -23.79 -25.00 -3.16
C HIS A 211 -24.45 -23.66 -2.82
N VAL A 212 -25.05 -23.01 -3.81
CA VAL A 212 -25.73 -21.72 -3.65
C VAL A 212 -27.19 -21.97 -3.28
N PRO A 213 -27.80 -21.19 -2.37
CA PRO A 213 -29.25 -21.28 -2.13
C PRO A 213 -30.04 -21.05 -3.42
N GLU A 214 -31.11 -21.81 -3.63
CA GLU A 214 -32.05 -21.53 -4.71
C GLU A 214 -32.66 -20.14 -4.50
N GLU A 215 -32.68 -19.30 -5.55
CA GLU A 215 -33.37 -18.01 -5.48
C GLU A 215 -34.86 -18.26 -5.25
N GLU A 216 -35.38 -17.86 -4.08
CA GLU A 216 -36.83 -17.73 -3.91
C GLU A 216 -37.30 -16.67 -4.91
N SER A 217 -37.99 -17.11 -5.96
CA SER A 217 -38.65 -16.21 -6.89
C SER A 217 -39.66 -15.38 -6.10
N HIS A 218 -39.32 -14.13 -5.80
CA HIS A 218 -40.28 -13.16 -5.28
C HIS A 218 -41.29 -12.87 -6.41
N VAL A 219 -42.36 -13.66 -6.44
CA VAL A 219 -43.58 -13.44 -7.24
C VAL A 219 -44.41 -12.33 -6.59
#